data_AF-A0A3S6P7Z0-F1
#
_entry.id   AF-A0A3S6P7Z0-F1
#
_cell.length_a   1.000
_cell.length_b   1.000
_cell.length_c   1.000
_cell.angle_alpha   90.00
_cell.angle_beta   90.00
_cell.angle_gamma   90.00
#
_symmetry.space_group_name_H-M   'P 1'
#
loop_
_entity.id
_entity.type
_entity.pdbx_description
1 polymer ?
#
loop_
_entity_poly.entity_id
_entity_poly.type
_entity_poly.pdbx_seq_one_letter_code
_entity_poly.pdbx_strand_id
1 'polypeptide(L)'
;MAIIPKKLAFKLCFRKKTKTRKLIHRERKLRKLSKNINDIFLSPLDYTTTSKSLDLTPINWDCPKQRSNIWPINSDHVYLKTQINCSVSSKRLLFGLYGICVVQHATISAAYVETIKLDIAKILKKKGRVWTRICCDCPVSARPAETRMGKGKGSISYWVAKVRPGQLLFEFSGVTTAQLDEIFQKLCKKTSIGLSIIS
;
A
#
# COMPACT_ATOMS: atom_id res chain seq x y z
N MET A 1 15.15 53.69 1.92
CA MET A 1 14.34 52.52 2.36
C MET A 1 13.25 53.01 3.30
N ALA A 2 11.97 52.84 2.97
CA ALA A 2 10.87 53.38 3.80
C ALA A 2 10.47 52.39 4.91
N ILE A 3 10.58 52.83 6.17
CA ILE A 3 10.21 52.05 7.36
C ILE A 3 8.71 52.24 7.62
N ILE A 4 7.93 51.17 7.47
CA ILE A 4 6.49 51.19 7.74
C ILE A 4 6.25 51.29 9.26
N PRO A 5 5.44 52.24 9.75
CA PRO A 5 5.16 52.35 11.18
C PRO A 5 4.35 51.15 11.66
N LYS A 6 4.71 50.59 12.82
CA LYS A 6 4.15 49.35 13.40
C LYS A 6 2.61 49.34 13.49
N LYS A 7 1.96 50.52 13.63
CA LYS A 7 0.49 50.68 13.63
C LYS A 7 -0.17 50.33 12.28
N LEU A 8 0.49 50.61 11.15
CA LEU A 8 -0.04 50.31 9.81
C LEU A 8 0.06 48.82 9.47
N ALA A 9 1.12 48.15 9.92
CA ALA A 9 1.28 46.69 9.80
C ALA A 9 0.20 45.92 10.56
N PHE A 10 -0.19 46.40 11.75
CA PHE A 10 -1.27 45.80 12.54
C PHE A 10 -2.64 45.90 11.85
N LYS A 11 -2.93 47.03 11.21
CA LYS A 11 -4.19 47.28 10.49
C LYS A 11 -4.32 46.43 9.21
N LEU A 12 -3.20 46.19 8.51
CA LEU A 12 -3.16 45.31 7.34
C LEU A 12 -3.27 43.82 7.70
N CYS A 13 -2.70 43.40 8.83
CA CYS A 13 -2.82 42.03 9.33
C CYS A 13 -4.28 41.69 9.72
N PHE A 14 -5.01 42.64 10.32
CA PHE A 14 -6.40 42.43 10.71
C PHE A 14 -7.38 42.41 9.54
N ARG A 15 -7.04 43.04 8.41
CA ARG A 15 -7.91 43.12 7.22
C ARG A 15 -7.90 41.84 6.36
N LYS A 16 -6.98 40.89 6.62
CA LYS A 16 -6.98 39.54 6.00
C LYS A 16 -7.69 38.47 6.84
N LYS A 17 -8.02 38.72 8.11
CA LYS A 17 -8.71 37.75 8.99
C LYS A 17 -10.24 37.85 9.02
N THR A 18 -10.85 38.88 8.42
CA THR A 18 -12.31 39.12 8.55
C THR A 18 -13.16 38.72 7.34
N LYS A 19 -12.59 38.23 6.23
CA LYS A 19 -13.38 37.66 5.12
C LYS A 19 -13.79 36.20 5.31
N THR A 20 -13.20 35.47 6.26
CA THR A 20 -13.37 34.01 6.35
C THR A 20 -14.58 33.58 7.19
N ARG A 21 -15.07 34.36 8.15
CA ARG A 21 -16.24 33.96 8.97
C ARG A 21 -17.57 33.94 8.22
N LYS A 22 -17.82 34.93 7.35
CA LYS A 22 -19.06 34.99 6.54
C LYS A 22 -19.12 33.87 5.48
N LEU A 23 -17.97 33.51 4.90
CA LEU A 23 -17.85 32.40 3.95
C LEU A 23 -18.05 31.03 4.62
N ILE A 24 -17.41 30.79 5.78
CA ILE A 24 -17.59 29.54 6.55
C ILE A 24 -19.05 29.35 7.00
N HIS A 25 -19.75 30.42 7.37
CA HIS A 25 -21.16 30.35 7.74
C HIS A 25 -22.07 30.02 6.54
N ARG A 26 -21.81 30.60 5.35
CA ARG A 26 -22.52 30.27 4.10
C ARG A 26 -22.35 28.80 3.70
N GLU A 27 -21.12 28.29 3.75
CA GLU A 27 -20.83 26.89 3.42
C GLU A 27 -21.51 25.90 4.39
N ARG A 28 -21.59 26.24 5.68
CA ARG A 28 -22.32 25.42 6.67
C ARG A 28 -23.83 25.44 6.46
N LYS A 29 -24.42 26.57 6.01
CA LYS A 29 -25.84 26.66 5.67
C LYS A 29 -26.18 25.82 4.43
N LEU A 30 -25.32 25.86 3.40
CA LEU A 30 -25.48 25.04 2.18
C LEU A 30 -25.37 23.53 2.46
N ARG A 31 -24.44 23.09 3.32
CA ARG A 31 -24.31 21.67 3.72
C ARG A 31 -25.47 21.14 4.57
N LYS A 32 -26.23 22.02 5.24
CA LYS A 32 -27.46 21.62 5.96
C LYS A 32 -28.64 21.47 5.00
N LEU A 33 -28.68 22.26 3.92
CA LEU A 33 -29.70 22.16 2.87
C LEU A 33 -29.49 20.93 1.96
N SER A 34 -28.24 20.56 1.68
CA SER A 34 -27.92 19.40 0.80
C SER A 34 -28.15 18.02 1.43
N LYS A 35 -28.44 17.96 2.74
CA LYS A 35 -28.72 16.70 3.45
C LYS A 35 -30.21 16.31 3.40
N ASN A 36 -31.03 17.11 2.72
CA ASN A 36 -32.48 16.94 2.68
C ASN A 36 -33.01 16.58 1.27
N ILE A 37 -32.15 16.08 0.36
CA ILE A 37 -32.51 15.86 -1.05
C ILE A 37 -32.35 14.40 -1.51
N ASN A 38 -31.74 13.50 -0.71
CA ASN A 38 -31.43 12.15 -1.20
C ASN A 38 -32.25 11.01 -0.59
N ASP A 39 -33.39 11.32 0.03
CA ASP A 39 -34.45 10.34 0.25
C ASP A 39 -35.52 10.55 -0.81
N ILE A 40 -35.48 9.78 -1.91
CA ILE A 40 -36.62 9.42 -2.80
C ILE A 40 -36.12 8.43 -3.89
N PHE A 41 -36.74 7.25 -3.89
CA PHE A 41 -37.02 6.35 -5.03
C PHE A 41 -35.94 5.44 -5.70
N LEU A 42 -36.07 4.14 -5.40
CA LEU A 42 -36.47 3.02 -6.29
C LEU A 42 -35.55 2.44 -7.41
N SER A 43 -35.10 1.20 -7.13
CA SER A 43 -35.29 -0.10 -7.88
C SER A 43 -34.57 -0.39 -9.23
N PRO A 44 -34.37 -1.71 -9.55
CA PRO A 44 -33.34 -2.27 -10.45
C PRO A 44 -33.84 -2.52 -11.88
N LEU A 45 -33.01 -3.20 -12.72
CA LEU A 45 -33.15 -3.60 -14.15
C LEU A 45 -32.14 -2.78 -15.01
N ASP A 46 -31.44 -3.23 -16.05
CA ASP A 46 -31.40 -4.49 -16.81
C ASP A 46 -30.16 -4.52 -17.72
N TYR A 47 -29.87 -5.72 -18.24
CA TYR A 47 -28.93 -6.15 -19.27
C TYR A 47 -28.74 -5.21 -20.50
N THR A 48 -27.54 -5.22 -21.11
CA THR A 48 -27.32 -5.50 -22.54
C THR A 48 -25.84 -5.41 -22.93
N THR A 49 -25.47 -6.36 -23.79
CA THR A 49 -24.22 -6.54 -24.51
C THR A 49 -24.04 -5.47 -25.59
N THR A 50 -22.84 -4.89 -25.71
CA THR A 50 -22.31 -4.46 -27.01
C THR A 50 -20.80 -4.65 -27.07
N SER A 51 -20.39 -5.46 -28.04
CA SER A 51 -19.04 -5.69 -28.53
C SER A 51 -18.50 -4.49 -29.32
N LYS A 52 -17.17 -4.29 -29.27
CA LYS A 52 -16.28 -3.72 -30.31
C LYS A 52 -14.87 -3.66 -29.71
N SER A 53 -14.02 -4.63 -30.03
CA SER A 53 -13.07 -4.68 -31.16
C SER A 53 -11.71 -4.11 -30.77
N LEU A 54 -10.72 -4.99 -30.89
CA LEU A 54 -9.30 -4.83 -30.59
C LEU A 54 -8.66 -3.66 -31.33
N ASP A 55 -7.69 -3.01 -30.69
CA ASP A 55 -6.48 -2.53 -31.35
C ASP A 55 -5.30 -2.66 -30.38
N LEU A 56 -4.36 -3.53 -30.70
CA LEU A 56 -3.06 -3.66 -30.04
C LEU A 56 -2.04 -2.83 -30.84
N THR A 57 -1.35 -1.90 -30.20
CA THR A 57 0.02 -1.49 -30.58
C THR A 57 0.86 -1.18 -29.33
N PRO A 58 2.20 -1.37 -29.37
CA PRO A 58 3.00 -1.73 -28.20
C PRO A 58 3.72 -0.56 -27.49
N ILE A 59 3.98 -0.80 -26.20
CA ILE A 59 5.12 -0.38 -25.33
C ILE A 59 5.88 0.91 -25.72
N ASN A 60 5.79 1.93 -24.85
CA ASN A 60 6.98 2.63 -24.35
C ASN A 60 6.72 3.22 -22.96
N TRP A 61 7.22 2.57 -21.90
CA TRP A 61 7.16 3.13 -20.54
C TRP A 61 8.47 3.86 -20.25
N ASP A 62 8.61 5.05 -20.81
CA ASP A 62 9.68 5.96 -20.45
C ASP A 62 9.55 6.35 -18.96
N CYS A 63 10.62 6.05 -18.23
CA CYS A 63 10.86 6.47 -16.85
C CYS A 63 10.69 8.00 -16.69
N PRO A 64 9.83 8.52 -15.79
CA PRO A 64 9.77 9.95 -15.56
C PRO A 64 10.95 10.41 -14.69
N LYS A 65 11.90 11.03 -15.39
CA LYS A 65 12.92 12.02 -15.01
C LYS A 65 13.05 12.39 -13.51
N GLN A 66 14.30 12.26 -13.06
CA GLN A 66 14.89 12.89 -11.88
C GLN A 66 14.45 14.37 -11.74
N ARG A 67 13.96 14.75 -10.55
CA ARG A 67 13.94 16.14 -10.10
C ARG A 67 14.96 16.28 -8.98
N SER A 68 15.97 17.08 -9.25
CA SER A 68 17.06 17.40 -8.33
C SER A 68 16.69 18.59 -7.43
N ASN A 69 17.37 18.64 -6.27
CA ASN A 69 17.81 19.82 -5.50
C ASN A 69 17.08 20.18 -4.16
N ILE A 70 17.71 19.69 -3.07
CA ILE A 70 18.13 20.37 -1.81
C ILE A 70 17.07 20.83 -0.78
N TRP A 71 17.38 20.53 0.49
CA TRP A 71 16.55 20.50 1.71
C TRP A 71 16.63 21.78 2.57
N PRO A 72 15.79 21.88 3.63
CA PRO A 72 16.32 22.19 4.95
C PRO A 72 16.08 21.04 5.93
N ILE A 73 17.10 20.76 6.76
CA ILE A 73 17.05 19.82 7.88
C ILE A 73 16.65 20.63 9.13
N ASN A 74 15.65 20.16 9.88
CA ASN A 74 15.74 20.25 11.34
C ASN A 74 14.92 19.18 12.07
N SER A 75 15.68 18.39 12.85
CA SER A 75 15.40 17.73 14.14
C SER A 75 14.05 17.05 14.40
N ASP A 76 14.18 15.73 14.50
CA ASP A 76 13.73 14.89 15.62
C ASP A 76 12.30 14.35 15.66
N HIS A 77 12.27 13.03 15.87
CA HIS A 77 11.17 12.08 15.81
C HIS A 77 10.55 11.89 14.42
N VAL A 78 11.14 10.97 13.64
CA VAL A 78 10.35 10.29 12.60
C VAL A 78 9.34 9.41 13.32
N TYR A 79 8.16 9.98 13.59
CA TYR A 79 6.96 9.21 13.85
C TYR A 79 6.86 8.14 12.75
N LEU A 80 6.95 6.87 13.11
CA LEU A 80 6.32 5.86 12.27
C LEU A 80 4.82 6.14 12.38
N LYS A 81 4.32 7.02 11.49
CA LYS A 81 2.89 7.17 11.31
C LYS A 81 2.39 5.83 10.79
N THR A 82 1.86 5.01 11.69
CA THR A 82 1.02 3.87 11.36
C THR A 82 -0.26 4.40 10.73
N GLN A 83 -0.18 4.83 9.48
CA GLN A 83 -1.38 4.95 8.65
C GLN A 83 -1.80 3.53 8.25
N ILE A 84 -2.81 2.99 8.92
CA ILE A 84 -3.70 1.97 8.35
C ILE A 84 -4.96 1.85 9.23
N ASN A 85 -5.95 2.74 9.14
CA ASN A 85 -7.01 2.61 8.13
C ASN A 85 -6.55 2.95 6.71
N CYS A 86 -6.07 1.93 6.00
CA CYS A 86 -5.96 1.91 4.55
C CYS A 86 -6.43 0.51 4.17
N SER A 87 -7.61 0.46 3.52
CA SER A 87 -8.45 -0.71 3.21
C SER A 87 -7.75 -2.04 3.39
N VAL A 88 -8.25 -2.86 4.33
CA VAL A 88 -7.89 -4.27 4.49
C VAL A 88 -7.68 -4.85 3.10
N SER A 89 -6.44 -5.22 2.75
CA SER A 89 -6.21 -6.06 1.58
C SER A 89 -7.06 -7.28 1.84
N SER A 90 -8.17 -7.38 1.13
CA SER A 90 -9.28 -8.26 1.48
C SER A 90 -8.75 -9.67 1.71
N LYS A 91 -9.10 -10.29 2.85
CA LYS A 91 -8.92 -11.74 3.10
C LYS A 91 -9.60 -12.62 2.06
N ARG A 92 -10.39 -12.00 1.18
CA ARG A 92 -11.08 -12.61 0.06
C ARG A 92 -10.08 -13.18 -0.95
N LEU A 93 -10.26 -14.45 -1.26
CA LEU A 93 -9.57 -15.14 -2.36
C LEU A 93 -10.12 -14.60 -3.70
N LEU A 94 -9.22 -14.27 -4.63
CA LEU A 94 -9.60 -13.75 -5.94
C LEU A 94 -9.44 -14.78 -7.06
N PHE A 95 -8.40 -15.62 -6.98
CA PHE A 95 -8.06 -16.60 -8.02
C PHE A 95 -8.13 -18.03 -7.50
N GLY A 96 -7.66 -18.25 -6.27
CA GLY A 96 -7.58 -19.58 -5.65
C GLY A 96 -8.84 -20.02 -4.92
N LEU A 97 -8.90 -21.32 -4.63
CA LEU A 97 -9.84 -21.93 -3.68
C LEU A 97 -9.27 -21.94 -2.25
N TYR A 98 -7.95 -21.92 -2.10
CA TYR A 98 -7.29 -21.84 -0.82
C TYR A 98 -6.28 -20.68 -0.81
N GLY A 99 -5.96 -20.18 0.37
CA GLY A 99 -4.96 -19.14 0.56
C GLY A 99 -4.25 -19.25 1.90
N ILE A 100 -3.04 -18.70 1.93
CA ILE A 100 -2.24 -18.57 3.15
C ILE A 100 -2.17 -17.09 3.49
N CYS A 101 -2.63 -16.73 4.67
CA CYS A 101 -2.64 -15.37 5.15
C CYS A 101 -1.76 -15.19 6.37
N VAL A 102 -1.40 -13.94 6.63
CA VAL A 102 -0.58 -13.57 7.77
C VAL A 102 -1.44 -13.11 8.93
N VAL A 103 -1.11 -13.54 10.15
CA VAL A 103 -1.80 -13.16 11.39
C VAL A 103 -1.11 -11.99 12.09
N GLN A 104 0.20 -11.81 11.89
CA GLN A 104 1.01 -10.77 12.53
C GLN A 104 1.64 -9.77 11.56
N HIS A 105 2.14 -8.65 12.07
CA HIS A 105 2.97 -7.76 11.26
C HIS A 105 4.34 -8.38 11.01
N ALA A 106 4.81 -8.37 9.75
CA ALA A 106 6.11 -8.94 9.40
C ALA A 106 6.73 -8.22 8.20
N THR A 107 8.06 -8.30 8.11
CA THR A 107 8.83 -7.89 6.93
C THR A 107 9.51 -9.11 6.32
N ILE A 108 9.20 -9.43 5.07
CA ILE A 108 9.68 -10.62 4.39
C ILE A 108 10.66 -10.20 3.30
N SER A 109 11.87 -10.77 3.28
CA SER A 109 12.83 -10.48 2.21
C SER A 109 12.43 -11.18 0.90
N ALA A 110 12.83 -10.60 -0.23
CA ALA A 110 12.59 -11.19 -1.55
C ALA A 110 13.18 -12.60 -1.67
N ALA A 111 14.41 -12.80 -1.16
CA ALA A 111 15.05 -14.11 -1.13
C ALA A 111 14.24 -15.16 -0.35
N TYR A 112 13.63 -14.79 0.79
CA TYR A 112 12.75 -15.70 1.50
C TYR A 112 11.52 -16.08 0.67
N VAL A 113 10.88 -15.11 0.00
CA VAL A 113 9.74 -15.38 -0.90
C VAL A 113 10.11 -16.35 -2.02
N GLU A 114 11.32 -16.25 -2.57
CA GLU A 114 11.82 -17.17 -3.60
C GLU A 114 12.04 -18.58 -3.04
N THR A 115 12.67 -18.72 -1.86
CA THR A 115 12.86 -20.03 -1.23
C THR A 115 11.53 -20.72 -0.94
N ILE A 116 10.52 -19.96 -0.54
CA ILE A 116 9.16 -20.44 -0.31
C ILE A 116 8.53 -20.93 -1.61
N LYS A 117 8.63 -20.15 -2.69
CA LYS A 117 8.12 -20.56 -4.02
C LYS A 117 8.74 -21.87 -4.48
N LEU A 118 10.06 -22.04 -4.30
CA LEU A 118 10.75 -23.28 -4.64
C LEU A 118 10.24 -24.47 -3.82
N ASP A 119 9.94 -24.28 -2.54
CA ASP A 119 9.39 -25.36 -1.71
C ASP A 119 7.97 -25.75 -2.08
N ILE A 120 7.13 -24.76 -2.36
CA ILE A 120 5.77 -24.98 -2.84
C ILE A 120 5.81 -25.78 -4.15
N ALA A 121 6.69 -25.40 -5.08
CA ALA A 121 6.85 -26.11 -6.34
C ALA A 121 7.29 -27.58 -6.16
N LYS A 122 8.15 -27.85 -5.16
CA LYS A 122 8.57 -29.22 -4.81
C LYS A 122 7.42 -30.07 -4.29
N ILE A 123 6.59 -29.54 -3.39
CA ILE A 123 5.46 -30.28 -2.81
C ILE A 123 4.40 -30.57 -3.88
N LEU A 124 4.09 -29.57 -4.71
CA LEU A 124 3.05 -29.68 -5.72
C LEU A 124 3.43 -30.57 -6.92
N LYS A 125 4.72 -30.87 -7.13
CA LYS A 125 5.23 -31.70 -8.25
C LYS A 125 4.64 -31.27 -9.61
N LYS A 126 4.53 -29.95 -9.84
CA LYS A 126 3.96 -29.31 -11.05
C LYS A 126 2.43 -29.50 -11.25
N LYS A 127 1.68 -29.88 -10.20
CA LYS A 127 0.22 -29.95 -10.22
C LYS A 127 -0.37 -28.71 -9.53
N GLY A 128 -1.46 -28.18 -10.08
CA GLY A 128 -2.14 -27.00 -9.53
C GLY A 128 -1.51 -25.66 -9.94
N ARG A 129 -2.16 -24.57 -9.53
CA ARG A 129 -1.76 -23.19 -9.81
C ARG A 129 -1.53 -22.45 -8.51
N VAL A 130 -0.46 -21.67 -8.47
CA VAL A 130 -0.06 -20.87 -7.30
C VAL A 130 0.07 -19.41 -7.72
N TRP A 131 -0.57 -18.52 -6.99
CA TRP A 131 -0.41 -17.09 -7.16
C TRP A 131 0.31 -16.51 -5.95
N THR A 132 1.31 -15.66 -6.21
CA THR A 132 1.95 -14.86 -5.16
C THR A 132 1.28 -13.51 -5.12
N ARG A 133 0.75 -13.15 -3.95
CA ARG A 133 0.01 -11.89 -3.76
C ARG A 133 0.88 -10.72 -3.33
N ILE A 134 2.12 -11.00 -2.96
CA ILE A 134 3.03 -10.03 -2.37
C ILE A 134 4.12 -9.63 -3.35
N CYS A 135 4.35 -8.33 -3.43
CA CYS A 135 5.43 -7.70 -4.15
C CYS A 135 6.49 -7.14 -3.17
N CYS A 136 7.77 -7.25 -3.54
CA CYS A 136 8.89 -6.80 -2.74
C CYS A 136 9.37 -5.44 -3.23
N ASP A 137 8.62 -4.38 -2.93
CA ASP A 137 8.85 -3.05 -3.51
C ASP A 137 9.65 -2.12 -2.58
N CYS A 138 9.97 -2.55 -1.37
CA CYS A 138 10.73 -1.72 -0.43
C CYS A 138 12.24 -2.06 -0.50
N PRO A 139 13.09 -1.18 -1.03
CA PRO A 139 14.54 -1.40 -1.03
C PRO A 139 15.11 -1.12 0.37
N VAL A 140 15.97 -2.01 0.84
CA VAL A 140 16.76 -1.86 2.06
C VAL A 140 18.21 -1.59 1.68
N SER A 141 18.72 -0.44 2.11
CA SER A 141 20.12 -0.05 1.91
C SER A 141 20.98 -0.43 3.10
N ALA A 142 22.16 -1.00 2.86
CA ALA A 142 23.14 -1.24 3.90
C ALA A 142 24.49 -0.61 3.55
N ARG A 143 25.29 -0.38 4.58
CA ARG A 143 26.69 -0.02 4.44
C ARG A 143 27.53 -1.22 4.83
N PRO A 144 28.67 -1.44 4.15
CA PRO A 144 29.58 -2.50 4.55
C PRO A 144 30.10 -2.23 5.96
N ALA A 145 30.21 -3.30 6.75
CA ALA A 145 30.59 -3.23 8.16
C ALA A 145 31.98 -2.59 8.39
N GLU A 146 32.85 -2.66 7.40
CA GLU A 146 34.21 -2.10 7.43
C GLU A 146 34.24 -0.57 7.42
N THR A 147 33.15 0.08 6.97
CA THR A 147 33.12 1.54 6.80
C THR A 147 32.68 2.28 8.06
N ARG A 148 33.36 3.39 8.39
CA ARG A 148 32.94 4.30 9.46
C ARG A 148 31.66 5.07 9.10
N MET A 149 30.97 5.54 10.12
CA MET A 149 29.78 6.39 10.01
C MET A 149 30.10 7.74 9.31
N GLY A 150 29.08 8.42 8.76
CA GLY A 150 29.23 9.63 7.93
C GLY A 150 29.22 9.34 6.43
N LYS A 151 29.52 10.29 5.52
CA LYS A 151 29.55 10.10 4.04
C LYS A 151 28.23 9.73 3.33
N GLY A 152 27.05 9.97 3.94
CA GLY A 152 25.74 9.81 3.26
C GLY A 152 25.00 8.48 3.53
N LYS A 153 24.25 7.96 2.54
CA LYS A 153 23.50 6.69 2.62
C LYS A 153 24.25 5.58 1.86
N GLY A 154 24.06 4.32 2.26
CA GLY A 154 24.64 3.15 1.56
C GLY A 154 23.91 2.79 0.26
N SER A 155 24.48 1.83 -0.48
CA SER A 155 23.84 1.21 -1.64
C SER A 155 22.66 0.32 -1.22
N ILE A 156 21.76 0.02 -2.16
CA ILE A 156 20.65 -0.92 -1.95
C ILE A 156 21.23 -2.33 -1.88
N SER A 157 20.89 -3.07 -0.83
CA SER A 157 21.40 -4.43 -0.61
C SER A 157 20.37 -5.49 -0.96
N TYR A 158 19.13 -5.34 -0.50
CA TYR A 158 18.06 -6.30 -0.79
C TYR A 158 16.68 -5.64 -0.76
N TRP A 159 15.69 -6.36 -1.30
CA TRP A 159 14.30 -5.93 -1.37
C TRP A 159 13.45 -6.69 -0.36
N VAL A 160 12.45 -6.00 0.19
CA VAL A 160 11.58 -6.50 1.25
C VAL A 160 10.12 -6.18 0.93
N ALA A 161 9.24 -7.09 1.30
CA ALA A 161 7.82 -6.87 1.39
C ALA A 161 7.41 -6.57 2.84
N LYS A 162 6.68 -5.47 3.05
CA LYS A 162 6.05 -5.17 4.34
C LYS A 162 4.65 -5.76 4.35
N VAL A 163 4.38 -6.67 5.28
CA VAL A 163 3.13 -7.43 5.34
C VAL A 163 2.34 -7.05 6.59
N ARG A 164 1.02 -6.91 6.41
CA ARG A 164 0.07 -6.58 7.47
C ARG A 164 -0.74 -7.82 7.86
N PRO A 165 -1.26 -7.88 9.09
CA PRO A 165 -2.16 -8.94 9.50
C PRO A 165 -3.42 -8.93 8.64
N GLY A 166 -3.90 -10.12 8.27
CA GLY A 166 -5.00 -10.33 7.33
C GLY A 166 -4.62 -10.28 5.85
N GLN A 167 -3.36 -10.02 5.50
CA GLN A 167 -2.91 -10.03 4.11
C GLN A 167 -2.62 -11.46 3.62
N LEU A 168 -3.09 -11.79 2.42
CA LEU A 168 -2.78 -13.05 1.74
C LEU A 168 -1.34 -13.02 1.19
N LEU A 169 -0.56 -14.07 1.47
CA LEU A 169 0.76 -14.31 0.87
C LEU A 169 0.63 -15.03 -0.46
N PHE A 170 -0.10 -16.16 -0.44
CA PHE A 170 -0.23 -17.09 -1.55
C PHE A 170 -1.68 -17.53 -1.70
N GLU A 171 -2.08 -17.75 -2.95
CA GLU A 171 -3.34 -18.40 -3.30
C GLU A 171 -3.06 -19.69 -4.08
N PHE A 172 -3.91 -20.69 -3.92
CA PHE A 172 -3.77 -22.02 -4.49
C PHE A 172 -5.06 -22.47 -5.17
N SER A 173 -4.92 -23.16 -6.31
CA SER A 173 -6.03 -23.82 -7.01
C SER A 173 -5.58 -25.19 -7.52
N GLY A 174 -6.47 -26.18 -7.45
CA GLY A 174 -6.17 -27.56 -7.84
C GLY A 174 -5.19 -28.27 -6.91
N VAL A 175 -5.24 -27.97 -5.61
CA VAL A 175 -4.40 -28.55 -4.55
C VAL A 175 -5.29 -29.32 -3.58
N THR A 176 -4.83 -30.48 -3.11
CA THR A 176 -5.55 -31.26 -2.07
C THR A 176 -5.29 -30.69 -0.68
N THR A 177 -6.20 -30.92 0.26
CA THR A 177 -6.06 -30.45 1.65
C THR A 177 -4.78 -30.95 2.31
N ALA A 178 -4.43 -32.24 2.11
CA ALA A 178 -3.19 -32.81 2.65
C ALA A 178 -1.92 -32.09 2.14
N GLN A 179 -1.89 -31.72 0.85
CA GLN A 179 -0.78 -30.95 0.28
C GLN A 179 -0.73 -29.52 0.83
N LEU A 180 -1.90 -28.90 1.03
CA LEU A 180 -2.00 -27.56 1.61
C LEU A 180 -1.44 -27.54 3.04
N ASP A 181 -1.78 -28.56 3.84
CA ASP A 181 -1.28 -28.70 5.21
C ASP A 181 0.24 -28.92 5.25
N GLU A 182 0.78 -29.74 4.34
CA GLU A 182 2.24 -29.94 4.21
C GLU A 182 2.94 -28.62 3.86
N ILE A 183 2.41 -27.86 2.89
CA ILE A 183 2.92 -26.54 2.53
C ILE A 183 2.89 -25.61 3.75
N PHE A 184 1.78 -25.57 4.46
CA PHE A 184 1.60 -24.71 5.62
C PHE A 184 2.61 -25.04 6.73
N GLN A 185 2.79 -26.32 7.07
CA GLN A 185 3.79 -26.75 8.04
C GLN A 185 5.20 -26.35 7.62
N LYS A 186 5.53 -26.49 6.33
CA LYS A 186 6.86 -26.13 5.82
C LYS A 186 7.11 -24.62 5.88
N LEU A 187 6.09 -23.81 5.62
CA LEU A 187 6.16 -22.35 5.78
C LEU A 187 6.35 -21.94 7.24
N CYS A 188 5.59 -22.53 8.16
CA CYS A 188 5.74 -22.27 9.59
C CYS A 188 7.13 -22.66 10.11
N LYS A 189 7.74 -23.71 9.56
CA LYS A 189 9.13 -24.09 9.90
C LYS A 189 10.17 -23.11 9.35
N LYS A 190 9.96 -22.61 8.12
CA LYS A 190 10.91 -21.70 7.46
C LYS A 190 10.81 -20.25 7.91
N THR A 191 9.59 -19.82 8.24
CA THR A 191 9.28 -18.44 8.58
C THR A 191 8.80 -18.38 10.02
N SER A 192 9.37 -17.49 10.82
CA SER A 192 8.90 -17.22 12.19
C SER A 192 7.65 -16.33 12.20
N ILE A 193 6.79 -16.48 11.20
CA ILE A 193 5.63 -15.63 10.96
C ILE A 193 4.37 -16.37 11.40
N GLY A 194 3.49 -15.72 12.16
CA GLY A 194 2.15 -16.24 12.43
C GLY A 194 1.34 -16.28 11.14
N LEU A 195 0.99 -17.49 10.68
CA LEU A 195 0.22 -17.74 9.45
C LEU A 195 -1.10 -18.44 9.78
N SER A 196 -2.08 -18.30 8.89
CA SER A 196 -3.32 -19.09 8.92
C SER A 196 -3.78 -19.44 7.52
N ILE A 197 -4.41 -20.62 7.39
CA ILE A 197 -5.04 -21.08 6.15
C ILE A 197 -6.42 -20.42 6.03
N ILE A 198 -6.78 -20.05 4.80
CA ILE A 198 -8.10 -19.58 4.40
C ILE A 198 -8.59 -20.50 3.27
N SER A 199 -9.85 -20.91 3.33
CA SER A 199 -10.60 -21.64 2.30
C SER A 199 -11.82 -20.83 1.90
#